data_AF-A0A1A7YY30-F1
#
_entry.id   AF-A0A1A7YY30-F1
#
_cell.length_a   1.000
_cell.length_b   1.000
_cell.length_c   1.000
_cell.angle_alpha   90.00
_cell.angle_beta   90.00
_cell.angle_gamma   90.00
#
_symmetry.space_group_name_H-M   'P 1'
#
loop_
_entity.id
_entity.type
_entity.pdbx_description
1 polymer ?
#
loop_
_entity_poly.entity_id
_entity_poly.type
_entity_poly.pdbx_seq_one_letter_code
_entity_poly.pdbx_strand_id
1 'polypeptide(L)'
;TAKCTALWTKASRSTLASEIVGDTVGKKLLVPCSTRWNSFYDAVARIVEMPTTDLNTISDRLELKCFSEKELQFLKEYCAVMKPLTVALDILQGEENCYFGTLLPTLEVLMSKTLEMKEGLTIATGLPDAIAQVRKI
;
A
#
# COMPACT_ATOMS: atom_id res chain seq x y z
N THR A 1 -1.32 10.53 2.88
CA THR A 1 -1.35 10.21 1.43
C THR A 1 -0.79 11.31 0.54
N ALA A 2 -0.96 12.60 0.85
CA ALA A 2 -0.52 13.72 0.00
C ALA A 2 0.94 13.66 -0.50
N LYS A 3 1.90 13.25 0.36
CA LYS A 3 3.31 13.09 -0.04
C LYS A 3 3.52 11.98 -1.07
N CYS A 4 2.87 10.83 -0.90
CA CYS A 4 2.89 9.75 -1.90
C CYS A 4 2.29 10.24 -3.22
N THR A 5 1.15 10.93 -3.17
CA THR A 5 0.51 11.50 -4.36
C THR A 5 1.41 12.51 -5.07
N ALA A 6 2.09 13.39 -4.34
CA ALA A 6 3.03 14.36 -4.91
C ALA A 6 4.20 13.63 -5.61
N LEU A 7 4.76 12.61 -4.98
CA LEU A 7 5.83 11.79 -5.55
C LEU A 7 5.40 11.07 -6.83
N TRP A 8 4.28 10.33 -6.80
CA TRP A 8 3.75 9.62 -7.96
C TRP A 8 3.39 10.58 -9.10
N THR A 9 2.82 11.74 -8.79
CA THR A 9 2.45 12.74 -9.80
C THR A 9 3.67 13.35 -10.46
N LYS A 10 4.71 13.69 -9.69
CA LYS A 10 5.95 14.27 -10.24
C LYS A 10 6.71 13.26 -11.09
N ALA A 11 6.87 12.03 -10.60
CA ALA A 11 7.54 10.96 -11.33
C ALA A 11 6.80 10.51 -12.60
N SER A 12 5.46 10.55 -12.62
CA SER A 12 4.67 10.14 -13.79
C SER A 12 4.62 11.19 -14.90
N ARG A 13 4.81 12.48 -14.57
CA ARG A 13 4.68 13.59 -15.52
C ARG A 13 6.02 14.12 -16.04
N SER A 14 7.14 13.66 -15.51
CA SER A 14 8.47 14.12 -15.88
C SER A 14 9.41 12.94 -16.09
N THR A 15 9.96 12.81 -17.31
CA THR A 15 10.96 11.79 -17.65
C THR A 15 12.19 11.92 -16.75
N LEU A 16 12.68 13.15 -16.55
CA LEU A 16 13.79 13.42 -15.64
C LEU A 16 13.48 12.96 -14.21
N ALA A 17 12.28 13.24 -13.70
CA ALA A 17 11.90 12.79 -12.36
C ALA A 17 11.82 11.26 -12.24
N SER A 18 11.33 10.59 -13.28
CA SER A 18 11.29 9.14 -13.38
C SER A 18 12.69 8.52 -13.40
N GLU A 19 13.61 9.12 -14.17
CA GLU A 19 15.03 8.74 -14.23
C GLU A 19 15.70 8.93 -12.87
N ILE A 20 15.50 10.07 -12.20
CA ILE A 20 16.02 10.31 -10.84
C ILE A 20 15.63 9.19 -9.87
N VAL A 21 14.38 8.73 -9.91
CA VAL A 21 13.93 7.63 -9.06
C VAL A 21 14.55 6.30 -9.48
N GLY A 22 14.59 6.03 -10.79
CA GLY A 22 15.20 4.83 -11.36
C GLY A 22 16.69 4.71 -11.02
N ASP A 23 17.44 5.80 -11.10
CA ASP A 23 18.87 5.86 -10.81
C ASP A 23 19.16 5.69 -9.32
N THR A 24 18.26 6.18 -8.46
CA THR A 24 18.46 6.14 -7.00
C THR A 24 18.13 4.76 -6.42
N VAL A 25 17.05 4.12 -6.90
CA VAL A 25 16.50 2.90 -6.27
C VAL A 25 16.58 1.67 -7.19
N GLY A 26 16.98 1.84 -8.45
CA GLY A 26 17.06 0.76 -9.45
C GLY A 26 15.68 0.21 -9.86
N LYS A 27 14.58 0.83 -9.42
CA LYS A 27 13.20 0.39 -9.66
C LYS A 27 12.32 1.59 -10.03
N LYS A 28 11.36 1.35 -10.92
CA LYS A 28 10.31 2.33 -11.23
C LYS A 28 9.29 2.38 -10.09
N LEU A 29 8.73 3.58 -9.85
CA LEU A 29 7.55 3.72 -9.01
C LEU A 29 6.34 3.08 -9.69
N LEU A 30 5.46 2.52 -8.87
CA LEU A 30 4.11 2.16 -9.29
C LEU A 30 3.21 3.35 -9.00
N VAL A 31 2.41 3.74 -9.99
CA VAL A 31 1.41 4.81 -9.84
C VAL A 31 0.06 4.14 -9.59
N PRO A 32 -0.69 4.55 -8.54
CA PRO A 32 -1.97 3.95 -8.25
C PRO A 32 -2.97 4.18 -9.38
N CYS A 33 -3.71 3.13 -9.74
CA CYS A 33 -4.74 3.12 -10.77
C CYS A 33 -6.11 2.80 -10.13
N SER A 34 -7.14 3.58 -10.46
CA SER A 34 -8.48 3.39 -9.89
C SER A 34 -9.21 2.15 -10.39
N THR A 35 -8.83 1.62 -11.56
CA THR A 35 -9.51 0.48 -12.19
C THR A 35 -8.98 -0.88 -11.72
N ARG A 36 -7.91 -0.91 -10.91
CA ARG A 36 -7.31 -2.14 -10.39
C ARG A 36 -7.26 -2.10 -8.87
N TRP A 37 -8.04 -2.96 -8.20
CA TRP A 37 -8.32 -2.84 -6.76
C TRP A 37 -7.06 -2.87 -5.88
N ASN A 38 -6.08 -3.72 -6.19
CA ASN A 38 -4.82 -3.82 -5.42
C ASN A 38 -3.79 -2.73 -5.78
N SER A 39 -4.02 -1.90 -6.79
CA SER A 39 -3.00 -0.99 -7.33
C SER A 39 -2.54 0.08 -6.33
N PHE A 40 -3.44 0.58 -5.48
CA PHE A 40 -3.05 1.55 -4.46
C PHE A 40 -2.12 0.93 -3.42
N TYR A 41 -2.44 -0.29 -2.96
CA TYR A 41 -1.58 -1.05 -2.07
C TYR A 41 -0.19 -1.27 -2.70
N ASP A 42 -0.14 -1.75 -3.94
CA ASP A 42 1.12 -2.02 -4.64
C ASP A 42 2.00 -0.76 -4.74
N ALA A 43 1.37 0.38 -5.01
CA ALA A 43 2.05 1.67 -5.09
C ALA A 43 2.64 2.12 -3.73
N VAL A 44 1.90 1.93 -2.63
CA VAL A 44 2.40 2.25 -1.29
C VAL A 44 3.48 1.26 -0.85
N ALA A 45 3.28 -0.04 -1.10
CA ALA A 45 4.26 -1.08 -0.79
C ALA A 45 5.60 -0.80 -1.49
N ARG A 46 5.55 -0.36 -2.76
CA ARG A 46 6.75 0.05 -3.50
C ARG A 46 7.50 1.20 -2.83
N ILE A 47 6.82 2.16 -2.22
CA ILE A 47 7.47 3.25 -1.46
C ILE A 47 8.07 2.71 -0.17
N VAL A 48 7.35 1.86 0.55
CA VAL A 48 7.77 1.30 1.83
C VAL A 48 8.98 0.36 1.70
N GLU A 49 9.14 -0.30 0.56
CA GLU A 49 10.32 -1.12 0.23
C GLU A 49 11.61 -0.30 0.05
N MET A 50 11.51 1.00 -0.19
CA MET A 50 12.68 1.85 -0.45
C MET A 50 13.38 2.22 0.88
N PRO A 51 14.73 2.20 0.92
CA PRO A 51 15.46 2.75 2.04
C PRO A 51 15.07 4.22 2.31
N THR A 52 14.98 4.60 3.58
CA THR A 52 14.64 5.97 3.96
C THR A 52 15.66 6.99 3.46
N THR A 53 16.93 6.60 3.35
CA THR A 53 17.99 7.41 2.72
C THR A 53 17.64 7.76 1.27
N ASP A 54 17.20 6.77 0.50
CA ASP A 54 16.91 6.91 -0.92
C ASP A 54 15.65 7.76 -1.12
N LEU A 55 14.63 7.56 -0.27
CA LEU A 55 13.43 8.39 -0.26
C LEU A 55 13.75 9.86 0.04
N ASN A 56 14.70 10.12 0.95
CA ASN A 56 15.14 11.48 1.26
C ASN A 56 15.92 12.08 0.09
N THR A 57 16.83 11.33 -0.54
CA THR A 57 17.57 11.76 -1.74
C THR A 57 16.62 12.06 -2.90
N ILE A 58 15.62 11.21 -3.15
CA ILE A 58 14.58 11.46 -4.14
C ILE A 58 13.79 12.72 -3.78
N SER A 59 13.37 12.85 -2.52
CA SER A 59 12.60 14.02 -2.09
C SER A 59 13.37 15.32 -2.29
N ASP A 60 14.67 15.33 -1.96
CA ASP A 60 15.55 16.48 -2.15
C ASP A 60 15.75 16.81 -3.64
N ARG A 61 16.17 15.83 -4.45
CA ARG A 61 16.39 16.00 -5.90
C ARG A 61 15.13 16.40 -6.66
N LEU A 62 13.96 15.99 -6.18
CA LEU A 62 12.67 16.34 -6.76
C LEU A 62 12.01 17.54 -6.06
N GLU A 63 12.67 18.23 -5.13
CA GLU A 63 12.11 19.38 -4.40
C GLU A 63 10.73 19.07 -3.77
N LEU A 64 10.60 17.87 -3.19
CA LEU A 64 9.42 17.39 -2.49
C LEU A 64 9.68 17.37 -0.98
N LYS A 65 8.60 17.47 -0.20
CA LYS A 65 8.69 17.34 1.25
C LYS A 65 9.02 15.90 1.66
N CYS A 66 10.15 15.70 2.34
CA CYS A 66 10.56 14.40 2.87
C CYS A 66 9.49 13.79 3.79
N PHE A 67 9.42 12.46 3.81
CA PHE A 67 8.57 11.72 4.74
C PHE A 67 9.13 11.82 6.16
N SER A 68 8.25 12.02 7.14
CA SER A 68 8.63 11.88 8.54
C SER A 68 8.68 10.39 8.92
N GLU A 69 9.41 10.09 9.99
CA GLU A 69 9.47 8.73 10.53
C GLU A 69 8.07 8.19 10.87
N LYS A 70 7.22 9.02 11.48
CA LYS A 70 5.83 8.67 11.80
C LYS A 70 5.00 8.37 10.55
N GLU A 71 5.19 9.13 9.47
CA GLU A 71 4.47 8.87 8.22
C GLU A 71 4.94 7.56 7.57
N LEU A 72 6.25 7.29 7.54
CA LEU A 72 6.77 6.02 7.02
C LEU A 72 6.31 4.83 7.87
N GLN A 73 6.30 4.98 9.19
CA GLN A 73 5.78 3.95 10.10
C GLN A 73 4.30 3.69 9.84
N PHE A 74 3.50 4.74 9.63
CA PHE A 74 2.10 4.58 9.26
C PHE A 74 1.94 3.83 7.92
N LEU A 75 2.74 4.14 6.90
CA LEU A 75 2.68 3.43 5.61
C LEU A 75 3.07 1.95 5.74
N LYS A 76 4.05 1.63 6.58
CA LYS A 76 4.43 0.24 6.90
C LYS A 76 3.27 -0.51 7.54
N GLU A 77 2.67 0.08 8.56
CA GLU A 77 1.52 -0.50 9.25
C GLU A 77 0.29 -0.65 8.34
N TYR A 78 0.02 0.36 7.51
CA TYR A 78 -0.99 0.29 6.46
C TYR A 78 -0.75 -0.91 5.54
N CYS A 79 0.47 -1.08 5.01
CA CYS A 79 0.80 -2.22 4.15
C CYS A 79 0.70 -3.57 4.88
N ALA A 80 1.01 -3.62 6.17
CA ALA A 80 0.87 -4.82 6.96
C ALA A 80 -0.63 -5.23 7.05
N VAL A 81 -1.48 -4.29 7.48
CA VAL A 81 -2.92 -4.52 7.68
C VAL A 81 -3.67 -4.79 6.38
N MET A 82 -3.25 -4.16 5.27
CA MET A 82 -3.91 -4.32 3.97
C MET A 82 -3.47 -5.59 3.22
N LYS A 83 -2.35 -6.23 3.61
CA LYS A 83 -1.84 -7.43 2.90
C LYS A 83 -2.84 -8.60 2.90
N PRO A 84 -3.51 -8.96 4.01
CA PRO A 84 -4.57 -9.97 3.98
C PRO A 84 -5.70 -9.63 3.03
N LEU A 85 -6.09 -8.35 2.94
CA LEU A 85 -7.13 -7.88 2.03
C LEU A 85 -6.71 -8.03 0.57
N THR A 86 -5.47 -7.68 0.20
CA THR A 86 -5.02 -7.84 -1.19
C THR A 86 -5.00 -9.29 -1.63
N VAL A 87 -4.59 -10.20 -0.74
CA VAL A 87 -4.63 -11.64 -0.99
C VAL A 87 -6.07 -12.15 -1.13
N ALA A 88 -6.99 -11.71 -0.27
CA ALA A 88 -8.40 -12.06 -0.37
C ALA A 88 -8.99 -11.59 -1.72
N LEU A 89 -8.64 -10.39 -2.17
CA LEU A 89 -9.06 -9.86 -3.45
C LEU A 89 -8.49 -10.67 -4.63
N ASP A 90 -7.22 -11.06 -4.59
CA ASP A 90 -6.62 -11.90 -5.64
C ASP A 90 -7.33 -13.26 -5.75
N ILE A 91 -7.73 -13.86 -4.62
CA ILE A 91 -8.50 -15.12 -4.58
C ILE A 91 -9.89 -14.92 -5.20
N LEU A 92 -10.63 -13.88 -4.77
CA LEU A 92 -12.01 -13.64 -5.19
C LEU A 92 -12.13 -13.10 -6.61
N GLN A 93 -11.08 -12.50 -7.16
CA GLN A 93 -11.02 -12.04 -8.55
C GLN A 93 -10.51 -13.13 -9.52
N GLY A 94 -9.97 -14.24 -9.01
CA GLY A 94 -9.46 -15.34 -9.83
C GLY A 94 -10.58 -16.14 -10.48
N GLU A 95 -10.55 -16.26 -11.81
CA GLU A 95 -11.56 -17.01 -12.58
C GLU A 95 -11.55 -18.52 -12.27
N GLU A 96 -10.41 -19.07 -11.85
CA GLU A 96 -10.24 -20.51 -11.61
C GLU A 96 -10.70 -20.99 -10.22
N ASN A 97 -10.85 -20.08 -9.24
CA ASN A 97 -11.09 -20.46 -7.82
C ASN A 97 -12.25 -19.72 -7.14
N CYS A 98 -12.96 -18.84 -7.87
CA CYS A 98 -14.09 -18.07 -7.34
C CYS A 98 -15.41 -18.84 -7.40
N TYR A 99 -15.50 -19.94 -6.64
CA TYR A 99 -16.77 -20.63 -6.40
C TYR A 99 -17.49 -19.97 -5.22
N PHE A 100 -18.83 -20.05 -5.19
CA PHE A 100 -19.62 -19.52 -4.06
C PHE A 100 -19.18 -20.09 -2.70
N GLY A 101 -18.62 -21.30 -2.68
CA GLY A 101 -18.05 -21.93 -1.48
C GLY A 101 -16.75 -21.30 -0.97
N THR A 102 -16.05 -20.52 -1.78
CA THR A 102 -14.77 -19.87 -1.43
C THR A 102 -14.98 -18.52 -0.74
N LEU A 103 -16.13 -17.87 -0.96
CA LEU A 103 -16.39 -16.51 -0.49
C LEU A 103 -16.37 -16.41 1.04
N LEU A 104 -17.25 -17.14 1.71
CA LEU A 104 -17.38 -17.06 3.18
C LEU A 104 -16.07 -17.45 3.90
N PRO A 105 -15.39 -18.56 3.56
CA PRO A 105 -14.10 -18.89 4.18
C PRO A 105 -13.03 -17.81 3.97
N THR A 106 -12.97 -17.21 2.78
CA THR A 106 -12.00 -16.14 2.49
C THR A 106 -12.25 -14.91 3.35
N LEU A 107 -13.52 -14.52 3.52
CA LEU A 107 -13.90 -13.39 4.37
C LEU A 107 -13.62 -13.66 5.86
N GLU A 108 -13.93 -14.85 6.37
CA GLU A 108 -13.63 -15.22 7.77
C GLU A 108 -12.12 -15.20 8.04
N VAL A 109 -11.31 -15.76 7.14
CA VAL A 109 -9.84 -15.73 7.25
C VAL A 109 -9.30 -14.30 7.16
N LEU A 110 -9.83 -13.48 6.25
CA LEU A 110 -9.48 -12.06 6.15
C LEU A 110 -9.72 -11.34 7.48
N MET A 111 -10.90 -11.51 8.07
CA MET A 111 -11.26 -10.87 9.34
C MET A 111 -10.37 -11.32 10.48
N SER A 112 -10.16 -12.63 10.65
CA SER A 112 -9.27 -13.17 11.69
C SER A 112 -7.86 -12.60 11.59
N LYS A 113 -7.24 -12.73 10.41
CA LYS A 113 -5.87 -12.25 10.17
C LYS A 113 -5.74 -10.75 10.38
N THR A 114 -6.73 -9.97 9.96
CA THR A 114 -6.68 -8.52 10.09
C THR A 114 -6.77 -8.10 11.57
N LEU A 115 -7.66 -8.73 12.35
CA LEU A 115 -7.83 -8.44 13.78
C LEU A 115 -6.63 -8.88 14.62
N GLU A 116 -5.99 -10.01 14.30
CA GLU A 116 -4.76 -10.48 14.96
C GLU A 116 -3.61 -9.46 14.87
N MET A 117 -3.55 -8.65 13.81
CA MET A 117 -2.49 -7.65 13.63
C MET A 117 -2.64 -6.45 14.57
N LYS A 118 -3.81 -6.25 15.19
CA LYS A 118 -4.12 -5.06 16.00
C LYS A 118 -3.13 -4.83 17.13
N GLU A 119 -2.68 -5.89 17.79
CA GLU A 119 -1.76 -5.80 18.94
C GLU A 119 -0.36 -5.30 18.56
N GLY A 120 0.03 -5.40 17.28
CA GLY A 120 1.34 -4.98 16.78
C GLY A 120 1.39 -3.57 16.18
N LEU A 121 0.27 -2.84 16.14
CA LEU A 121 0.19 -1.52 15.49
C LEU A 121 0.39 -0.38 16.50
N THR A 122 1.11 0.65 16.07
CA THR A 122 1.35 1.84 16.90
C THR A 122 0.59 3.07 16.42
N ILE A 123 0.30 3.17 15.12
CA ILE A 123 -0.34 4.33 14.49
C ILE A 123 -1.66 3.94 13.81
N ALA A 124 -1.68 2.88 13.01
CA ALA A 124 -2.84 2.45 12.22
C ALA A 124 -3.82 1.56 13.00
N THR A 125 -3.94 1.76 14.32
CA THR A 125 -4.67 0.86 15.24
C THR A 125 -6.17 0.70 14.93
N GLY A 126 -6.79 1.71 14.31
CA GLY A 126 -8.20 1.67 13.90
C GLY A 126 -8.45 1.02 12.54
N LEU A 127 -7.41 0.77 11.74
CA LEU A 127 -7.57 0.22 10.39
C LEU A 127 -8.07 -1.23 10.39
N PRO A 128 -7.59 -2.13 11.27
CA PRO A 128 -8.14 -3.49 11.36
C PRO A 128 -9.64 -3.54 11.63
N ASP A 129 -10.10 -2.72 12.57
CA ASP A 129 -11.51 -2.66 12.95
C ASP A 129 -12.37 -2.15 11.78
N ALA A 130 -11.88 -1.16 11.03
CA ALA A 130 -12.58 -0.63 9.86
C ALA A 130 -12.78 -1.69 8.77
N ILE A 131 -11.78 -2.56 8.54
CA ILE A 131 -11.89 -3.67 7.58
C ILE A 131 -12.89 -4.71 8.08
N ALA A 132 -12.88 -5.04 9.37
CA ALA A 132 -13.78 -6.03 9.96
C ALA A 132 -15.25 -5.57 10.06
N GLN A 133 -15.52 -4.26 10.10
CA GLN A 133 -16.87 -3.70 10.27
C GLN A 133 -17.76 -3.73 9.02
N VAL A 134 -17.22 -4.10 7.84
CA VAL A 134 -17.99 -4.13 6.57
C VAL A 134 -19.16 -5.13 6.59
N ARG A 135 -19.22 -6.02 7.59
CA ARG A 135 -20.28 -7.04 7.81
C ARG A 135 -21.71 -6.48 8.05
N LYS A 136 -21.90 -5.17 8.22
CA LYS A 136 -23.21 -4.55 8.55
C LYS A 136 -23.96 -3.91 7.37
N ILE A 137 -23.66 -4.30 6.13
CA ILE A 137 -24.39 -3.86 4.94
C ILE A 137 -25.24 -5.01 4.41
#